data_AF-B5CZS9-F1
#
_entry.id   AF-B5CZS9-F1
#
_cell.length_a   1.000
_cell.length_b   1.000
_cell.length_c   1.000
_cell.angle_alpha   90.00
_cell.angle_beta   90.00
_cell.angle_gamma   90.00
#
_symmetry.space_group_name_H-M   'P 1'
#
loop_
_entity.id
_entity.type
_entity.pdbx_description
1 polymer ?
#
loop_
_entity_poly.entity_id
_entity_poly.type
_entity_poly.pdbx_seq_one_letter_code
_entity_poly.pdbx_strand_id
1 'polypeptide(L)'
;MKHKIKPILYIAGILLLFATCTRQPHASALLQQTDSLLHHHQPDSALQLLFNIKDETSLPEAERMKLIWNKAMAHYQLEMSLLEDSLLYQAIAYYRQQPTDTARLLDTYLLEGMYLRWKEANDEAITVFDKGIALAISRKDTTNMLVLQRKKLEVLYKQSRFLECKAMIEDMLRIAHKLPVKEHYQMVYSLALVSQLGGDTSNIDCPEKGFQLALEAGDTLFAHHILRNHGCMLVGAHRYREAIAQFQRLIRLNPDFLPYAVQLSLAEIYINLGKNDSAFYYLDKAAQSMDKEQKLKKDQIMLSFKSLYYQMQSALNERMGLPYNGQDIQAIL
;
A
#
# COMPACT_ATOMS: atom_id res chain seq x y z
N MET A 1 62.78 -23.55 55.82
CA MET A 1 62.45 -24.63 54.86
C MET A 1 61.17 -24.27 54.12
N LYS A 2 61.10 -24.63 52.84
CA LYS A 2 60.21 -24.12 51.79
C LYS A 2 58.72 -24.47 52.01
N HIS A 3 57.82 -23.49 52.04
CA HIS A 3 56.39 -23.72 51.81
C HIS A 3 56.14 -23.85 50.30
N LYS A 4 55.86 -25.08 49.85
CA LYS A 4 55.34 -25.35 48.50
C LYS A 4 53.87 -24.91 48.43
N ILE A 5 53.62 -23.70 47.95
CA ILE A 5 52.27 -23.27 47.55
C ILE A 5 52.04 -23.70 46.10
N LYS A 6 50.93 -24.41 45.90
CA LYS A 6 50.57 -25.21 44.73
C LYS A 6 50.42 -24.36 43.45
N PRO A 7 50.85 -24.85 42.26
CA PRO A 7 50.68 -24.16 40.98
C PRO A 7 49.24 -24.17 40.44
N ILE A 8 48.27 -24.67 41.21
CA ILE A 8 46.88 -24.85 40.78
C ILE A 8 46.08 -23.53 40.85
N LEU A 9 46.49 -22.55 41.67
CA LEU A 9 45.79 -21.26 41.74
C LEU A 9 46.01 -20.37 40.51
N TYR A 10 47.12 -20.53 39.79
CA TYR A 10 47.41 -19.72 38.60
C TYR A 10 46.65 -20.19 37.35
N ILE A 11 46.23 -21.45 37.30
CA ILE A 11 45.46 -22.00 36.17
C ILE A 11 43.99 -21.54 36.25
N ALA A 12 43.45 -21.35 37.47
CA ALA A 12 42.10 -20.82 37.66
C ALA A 12 41.98 -19.32 37.32
N GLY A 13 43.06 -18.53 37.47
CA GLY A 13 43.08 -17.12 37.10
C GLY A 13 43.15 -16.86 35.58
N ILE A 14 43.77 -17.78 34.82
CA ILE A 14 43.92 -17.65 33.36
C ILE A 14 42.68 -18.15 32.61
N LEU A 15 41.92 -19.09 33.17
CA LEU A 15 40.63 -19.53 32.62
C LEU A 15 39.48 -18.51 32.80
N LEU A 16 39.62 -17.56 33.73
CA LEU A 16 38.67 -16.45 33.91
C LEU A 16 38.91 -15.26 32.96
N LEU A 17 40.04 -15.23 32.24
CA LEU A 17 40.35 -14.20 31.24
C LEU A 17 39.84 -14.53 29.83
N PHE A 18 39.36 -15.75 29.59
CA PHE A 18 38.72 -16.15 28.32
C PHE A 18 37.19 -16.09 28.36
N ALA A 19 36.60 -15.61 29.46
CA ALA A 19 35.17 -15.31 29.56
C ALA A 19 34.84 -13.86 29.16
N THR A 20 35.77 -13.12 28.54
CA THR A 20 35.41 -11.90 27.82
C THR A 20 34.76 -12.34 26.51
N CYS A 21 33.43 -12.24 26.46
CA CYS A 21 32.62 -12.37 25.26
C CYS A 21 33.38 -11.82 24.05
N THR A 22 33.57 -12.65 23.03
CA THR A 22 34.08 -12.26 21.71
C THR A 22 33.06 -11.35 21.03
N ARG A 23 32.87 -10.13 21.55
CA ARG A 23 32.15 -9.06 20.87
C ARG A 23 32.97 -8.74 19.63
N GLN A 24 32.40 -8.95 18.45
CA GLN A 24 32.93 -8.35 17.24
C GLN A 24 32.59 -6.85 17.31
N PRO A 25 33.53 -5.96 17.69
CA PRO A 25 33.21 -4.55 17.94
C PRO A 25 32.67 -3.86 16.68
N HIS A 26 33.07 -4.40 15.51
CA HIS A 26 32.62 -3.96 14.20
C HIS A 26 31.14 -4.27 13.95
N ALA A 27 30.66 -5.48 14.28
CA ALA A 27 29.27 -5.87 14.04
C ALA A 27 28.30 -5.04 14.89
N SER A 28 28.63 -4.81 16.17
CA SER A 28 27.81 -4.00 17.08
C SER A 28 27.65 -2.56 16.56
N ALA A 29 28.74 -1.95 16.09
CA ALA A 29 28.73 -0.60 15.51
C ALA A 29 27.91 -0.54 14.21
N LEU A 30 28.05 -1.53 13.32
CA LEU A 30 27.25 -1.63 12.09
C LEU A 30 25.76 -1.74 12.41
N LEU A 31 25.38 -2.60 13.36
CA LEU A 31 24.00 -2.77 13.78
C LEU A 31 23.41 -1.48 14.36
N GLN A 32 24.18 -0.72 15.16
CA GLN A 32 23.74 0.59 15.64
C GLN A 32 23.57 1.61 14.49
N GLN A 33 24.46 1.60 13.51
CA GLN A 33 24.34 2.46 12.33
C GLN A 33 23.08 2.12 11.53
N THR A 34 22.75 0.83 11.39
CA THR A 34 21.55 0.41 10.64
C THR A 34 20.25 0.84 11.30
N ASP A 35 20.17 0.93 12.63
CA ASP A 35 18.99 1.52 13.30
C ASP A 35 18.77 2.97 12.87
N SER A 36 19.85 3.76 12.81
CA SER A 36 19.80 5.15 12.39
C SER A 36 19.35 5.28 10.94
N LEU A 37 19.84 4.42 10.05
CA LEU A 37 19.47 4.42 8.63
C LEU A 37 17.98 4.06 8.45
N LEU A 38 17.50 3.03 9.15
CA LEU A 38 16.09 2.63 9.09
C LEU A 38 15.16 3.71 9.66
N HIS A 39 15.58 4.40 10.72
CA HIS A 39 14.84 5.53 11.28
C HIS A 39 14.75 6.72 10.30
N HIS A 40 15.77 6.92 9.47
CA HIS A 40 15.81 7.98 8.45
C HIS A 40 15.31 7.54 7.07
N HIS A 41 14.60 6.41 6.98
CA HIS A 41 14.06 5.86 5.73
C HIS A 41 15.14 5.62 4.65
N GLN A 42 16.28 5.06 5.07
CA GLN A 42 17.38 4.64 4.18
C GLN A 42 17.59 3.11 4.22
N PRO A 43 16.57 2.31 3.86
CA PRO A 43 16.60 0.85 4.00
C PRO A 43 17.63 0.17 3.07
N ASP A 44 17.87 0.69 1.87
CA ASP A 44 18.89 0.13 0.96
C ASP A 44 20.29 0.21 1.56
N SER A 45 20.66 1.37 2.12
CA SER A 45 21.93 1.55 2.82
C SER A 45 22.01 0.66 4.05
N ALA A 46 20.90 0.48 4.79
CA ALA A 46 20.86 -0.44 5.91
C ALA A 46 21.13 -1.88 5.48
N LEU A 47 20.46 -2.37 4.42
CA LEU A 47 20.70 -3.72 3.87
C LEU A 47 22.14 -3.92 3.44
N GLN A 48 22.72 -2.93 2.75
CA GLN A 48 24.11 -3.01 2.31
C GLN A 48 25.08 -3.20 3.49
N LEU A 49 24.86 -2.50 4.61
CA LEU A 49 25.65 -2.70 5.82
C LEU A 49 25.39 -4.06 6.48
N LEU A 50 24.14 -4.50 6.52
CA LEU A 50 23.76 -5.79 7.12
C LEU A 50 24.34 -6.98 6.35
N PHE A 51 24.45 -6.89 5.01
CA PHE A 51 25.09 -7.91 4.17
C PHE A 51 26.60 -8.06 4.40
N ASN A 52 27.26 -7.07 5.00
CA ASN A 52 28.68 -7.16 5.33
C ASN A 52 28.96 -7.98 6.60
N ILE A 53 27.92 -8.33 7.37
CA ILE A 53 28.04 -9.16 8.57
C ILE A 53 27.98 -10.64 8.15
N LYS A 54 29.15 -11.28 8.02
CA LYS A 54 29.26 -12.65 7.47
C LYS A 54 29.06 -13.77 8.50
N ASP A 55 29.44 -13.53 9.74
CA ASP A 55 29.46 -14.55 10.79
C ASP A 55 28.30 -14.32 11.78
N GLU A 56 27.08 -14.53 11.29
CA GLU A 56 25.85 -14.23 12.04
C GLU A 56 25.64 -15.15 13.25
N THR A 57 26.18 -16.38 13.20
CA THR A 57 25.98 -17.40 14.23
C THR A 57 26.86 -17.18 15.45
N SER A 58 28.00 -16.49 15.30
CA SER A 58 28.89 -16.12 16.41
C SER A 58 28.45 -14.86 17.16
N LEU A 59 27.47 -14.12 16.63
CA LEU A 59 26.91 -12.95 17.29
C LEU A 59 26.23 -13.32 18.61
N PRO A 60 26.39 -12.49 19.67
CA PRO A 60 25.54 -12.58 20.85
C PRO A 60 24.06 -12.56 20.46
N GLU A 61 23.21 -13.27 21.21
CA GLU A 61 21.79 -13.42 20.88
C GLU A 61 21.10 -12.08 20.59
N ALA A 62 21.34 -11.05 21.42
CA ALA A 62 20.78 -9.72 21.22
C ALA A 62 21.19 -9.08 19.87
N GLU A 63 22.45 -9.23 19.48
CA GLU A 63 22.96 -8.69 18.20
C GLU A 63 22.42 -9.50 17.01
N ARG A 64 22.30 -10.82 17.16
CA ARG A 64 21.68 -11.69 16.15
C ARG A 64 20.21 -11.36 15.94
N MET A 65 19.43 -11.16 17.02
CA MET A 65 18.02 -10.78 16.91
C MET A 65 17.86 -9.39 16.28
N LYS A 66 18.77 -8.47 16.58
CA LYS A 66 18.83 -7.14 15.96
C LYS A 66 19.16 -7.20 14.47
N LEU A 67 20.10 -8.06 14.06
CA LEU A 67 20.43 -8.30 12.66
C LEU A 67 19.21 -8.79 11.87
N ILE A 68 18.55 -9.85 12.37
CA ILE A 68 17.34 -10.43 11.77
C ILE A 68 16.25 -9.37 11.65
N TRP A 69 16.04 -8.61 12.73
CA TRP A 69 15.05 -7.55 12.76
C TRP A 69 15.32 -6.44 11.75
N ASN A 70 16.55 -5.93 11.71
CA ASN A 70 16.90 -4.82 10.84
C ASN A 70 16.83 -5.23 9.35
N LYS A 71 17.14 -6.48 9.01
CA LYS A 71 16.92 -7.03 7.66
C LYS A 71 15.43 -7.02 7.30
N ALA A 72 14.59 -7.62 8.15
CA ALA A 72 13.14 -7.67 7.91
C ALA A 72 12.49 -6.28 7.86
N MET A 73 12.93 -5.36 8.72
CA MET A 73 12.44 -3.97 8.70
C MET A 73 12.86 -3.23 7.42
N ALA A 74 14.07 -3.45 6.93
CA ALA A 74 14.50 -2.90 5.63
C ALA A 74 13.67 -3.47 4.47
N HIS A 75 13.49 -4.79 4.42
CA HIS A 75 12.63 -5.44 3.42
C HIS A 75 11.21 -4.88 3.46
N TYR A 76 10.65 -4.70 4.66
CA TYR A 76 9.34 -4.07 4.85
C TYR A 76 9.30 -2.64 4.29
N GLN A 77 10.30 -1.80 4.61
CA GLN A 77 10.37 -0.41 4.12
C GLN A 77 10.56 -0.33 2.59
N LEU A 78 11.13 -1.36 1.97
CA LEU A 78 11.29 -1.51 0.52
C LEU A 78 10.11 -2.21 -0.16
N GLU A 79 9.04 -2.52 0.58
CA GLU A 79 7.87 -3.28 0.10
C GLU A 79 8.22 -4.68 -0.48
N MET A 80 9.34 -5.26 -0.03
CA MET A 80 9.78 -6.59 -0.41
C MET A 80 9.00 -7.69 0.34
N SER A 81 9.07 -8.91 -0.19
CA SER A 81 8.54 -10.10 0.48
C SER A 81 9.32 -10.39 1.76
N LEU A 82 8.61 -10.69 2.85
CA LEU A 82 9.22 -11.14 4.11
C LEU A 82 9.33 -12.67 4.20
N LEU A 83 8.95 -13.42 3.16
CA LEU A 83 8.97 -14.89 3.20
C LEU A 83 10.39 -15.46 3.35
N GLU A 84 11.39 -14.75 2.86
CA GLU A 84 12.81 -15.14 2.97
C GLU A 84 13.39 -14.83 4.37
N ASP A 85 12.73 -13.99 5.16
CA ASP A 85 13.08 -13.69 6.55
C ASP A 85 12.64 -14.82 7.51
N SER A 86 13.09 -16.04 7.23
CA SER A 86 12.67 -17.27 7.95
C SER A 86 12.87 -17.22 9.47
N LEU A 87 13.80 -16.40 9.95
CA LEU A 87 14.10 -16.24 11.38
C LEU A 87 13.33 -15.08 12.03
N LEU A 88 12.49 -14.35 11.30
CA LEU A 88 11.76 -13.18 11.80
C LEU A 88 10.93 -13.49 13.06
N TYR A 89 10.29 -14.67 13.12
CA TYR A 89 9.56 -15.09 14.32
C TYR A 89 10.42 -15.21 15.58
N GLN A 90 11.71 -15.55 15.44
CA GLN A 90 12.63 -15.58 16.58
C GLN A 90 12.88 -14.18 17.12
N ALA A 91 13.12 -13.21 16.23
CA ALA A 91 13.30 -11.81 16.61
C ALA A 91 12.01 -11.24 17.22
N ILE A 92 10.84 -11.55 16.65
CA ILE A 92 9.53 -11.16 17.21
C ILE A 92 9.36 -11.70 18.63
N ALA A 93 9.61 -13.00 18.85
CA ALA A 93 9.48 -13.63 20.16
C ALA A 93 10.44 -12.98 21.17
N TYR A 94 11.68 -12.71 20.77
CA TYR A 94 12.68 -12.05 21.59
C TYR A 94 12.24 -10.64 22.04
N TYR A 95 11.77 -9.80 21.12
CA TYR A 95 11.35 -8.43 21.46
C TYR A 95 10.02 -8.38 22.23
N ARG A 96 9.12 -9.34 22.04
CA ARG A 96 7.89 -9.45 22.84
C ARG A 96 8.13 -9.74 24.31
N GLN A 97 9.25 -10.37 24.65
CA GLN A 97 9.66 -10.61 26.04
C GLN A 97 10.22 -9.36 26.73
N GLN A 98 10.42 -8.26 25.99
CA GLN A 98 11.00 -7.01 26.49
C GLN A 98 9.97 -5.87 26.45
N PRO A 99 8.98 -5.84 27.37
CA PRO A 99 7.82 -4.96 27.29
C PRO A 99 8.13 -3.47 27.53
N THR A 100 9.36 -3.13 27.88
CA THR A 100 9.80 -1.75 28.16
C THR A 100 9.96 -0.93 26.88
N ASP A 101 10.35 -1.55 25.76
CA ASP A 101 10.43 -0.88 24.46
C ASP A 101 9.08 -0.99 23.73
N THR A 102 8.19 -0.03 24.01
CA THR A 102 6.82 -0.06 23.50
C THR A 102 6.76 0.15 21.98
N ALA A 103 7.67 0.95 21.41
CA ALA A 103 7.73 1.17 19.96
C ALA A 103 8.13 -0.13 19.25
N ARG A 104 9.20 -0.78 19.72
CA ARG A 104 9.63 -2.09 19.19
C ARG A 104 8.53 -3.14 19.34
N LEU A 105 7.81 -3.14 20.45
CA LEU A 105 6.70 -4.06 20.68
C LEU A 105 5.59 -3.89 19.63
N LEU A 106 5.22 -2.66 19.29
CA LEU A 106 4.21 -2.37 18.26
C LEU A 106 4.70 -2.79 16.86
N ASP A 107 5.96 -2.54 16.54
CA ASP A 107 6.57 -3.01 15.31
C ASP A 107 6.54 -4.55 15.18
N THR A 108 6.50 -5.30 16.29
CA THR A 108 6.42 -6.77 16.19
C THR A 108 5.11 -7.21 15.55
N TYR A 109 4.01 -6.52 15.86
CA TYR A 109 2.71 -6.79 15.24
C TYR A 109 2.68 -6.34 13.77
N LEU A 110 3.38 -5.24 13.45
CA LEU A 110 3.53 -4.78 12.09
C LEU A 110 4.25 -5.82 11.22
N LEU A 111 5.46 -6.24 11.61
CA LEU A 111 6.26 -7.19 10.83
C LEU A 111 5.63 -8.59 10.78
N GLU A 112 5.07 -9.07 11.89
CA GLU A 112 4.37 -10.37 11.90
C GLU A 112 3.14 -10.36 10.98
N GLY A 113 2.31 -9.31 11.05
CA GLY A 113 1.14 -9.18 10.18
C GLY A 113 1.52 -9.08 8.71
N MET A 114 2.58 -8.35 8.39
CA MET A 114 3.11 -8.24 7.02
C MET A 114 3.68 -9.56 6.51
N TYR A 115 4.39 -10.31 7.35
CA TYR A 115 4.87 -11.65 7.02
C TYR A 115 3.71 -12.59 6.71
N LEU A 116 2.69 -12.63 7.58
CA LEU A 116 1.50 -13.46 7.39
C LEU A 116 0.72 -13.09 6.13
N ARG A 117 0.64 -11.80 5.79
CA ARG A 117 0.06 -11.33 4.52
C ARG A 117 0.81 -11.91 3.32
N TRP A 118 2.14 -11.87 3.31
CA TRP A 118 2.94 -12.45 2.23
C TRP A 118 2.81 -13.98 2.15
N LYS A 119 2.55 -14.64 3.28
CA LYS A 119 2.20 -16.07 3.36
C LYS A 119 0.75 -16.37 2.97
N GLU A 120 -0.03 -15.36 2.61
CA GLU A 120 -1.48 -15.44 2.32
C GLU A 120 -2.35 -15.92 3.51
N ALA A 121 -1.80 -15.91 4.73
CA ALA A 121 -2.53 -16.17 5.97
C ALA A 121 -3.27 -14.89 6.43
N ASN A 122 -4.20 -14.40 5.60
CA ASN A 122 -4.78 -13.05 5.73
C ASN A 122 -5.59 -12.84 7.03
N ASP A 123 -6.36 -13.84 7.48
CA ASP A 123 -7.13 -13.74 8.73
C ASP A 123 -6.23 -13.72 9.97
N GLU A 124 -5.12 -14.47 9.94
CA GLU A 124 -4.10 -14.42 10.99
C GLU A 124 -3.41 -13.07 11.00
N ALA A 125 -3.07 -12.52 9.83
CA ALA A 125 -2.50 -11.18 9.70
C ALA A 125 -3.43 -10.12 10.30
N ILE A 126 -4.73 -10.17 9.98
CA ILE A 126 -5.75 -9.29 10.54
C ILE A 126 -5.80 -9.39 12.07
N THR A 127 -5.80 -10.62 12.60
CA THR A 127 -5.80 -10.87 14.06
C THR A 127 -4.56 -10.28 14.74
N VAL A 128 -3.39 -10.39 14.09
CA VAL A 128 -2.13 -9.80 14.58
C VAL A 128 -2.20 -8.27 14.57
N PHE A 129 -2.71 -7.66 13.49
CA PHE A 129 -2.90 -6.21 13.44
C PHE A 129 -3.89 -5.73 14.51
N ASP A 130 -4.98 -6.46 14.77
CA ASP A 130 -5.93 -6.10 15.82
C ASP A 130 -5.30 -6.08 17.21
N LYS A 131 -4.44 -7.04 17.52
CA LYS A 131 -3.67 -7.05 18.78
C LYS A 131 -2.75 -5.83 18.88
N GLY A 132 -2.05 -5.48 17.80
CA GLY A 132 -1.19 -4.31 17.74
C GLY A 132 -1.97 -2.99 17.89
N ILE A 133 -3.11 -2.87 17.20
CA ILE A 133 -4.00 -1.70 17.27
C ILE A 133 -4.53 -1.52 18.69
N ALA A 134 -5.00 -2.60 19.32
CA ALA A 134 -5.48 -2.56 20.71
C ALA A 134 -4.38 -2.11 21.68
N LEU A 135 -3.16 -2.60 21.49
CA LEU A 135 -1.99 -2.15 22.27
C LEU A 135 -1.71 -0.67 22.04
N ALA A 136 -1.66 -0.20 20.79
CA ALA A 136 -1.41 1.21 20.46
C ALA A 136 -2.46 2.13 21.09
N ILE A 137 -3.74 1.75 21.02
CA ILE A 137 -4.85 2.46 21.67
C ILE A 137 -4.63 2.53 23.19
N SER A 138 -4.29 1.40 23.84
CA SER A 138 -4.06 1.37 25.30
C SER A 138 -2.92 2.29 25.74
N ARG A 139 -1.95 2.54 24.84
CA ARG A 139 -0.80 3.42 25.07
C ARG A 139 -0.99 4.84 24.56
N LYS A 140 -2.17 5.16 23.99
CA LYS A 140 -2.47 6.44 23.34
C LYS A 140 -1.50 6.79 22.18
N ASP A 141 -0.87 5.77 21.60
CA ASP A 141 0.04 5.91 20.46
C ASP A 141 -0.78 5.98 19.17
N THR A 142 -1.20 7.20 18.82
CA THR A 142 -2.03 7.43 17.63
C THR A 142 -1.23 7.13 16.34
N THR A 143 0.08 7.39 16.34
CA THR A 143 0.93 7.19 15.16
C THR A 143 1.00 5.72 14.77
N ASN A 144 1.37 4.85 15.70
CA ASN A 144 1.46 3.42 15.42
C ASN A 144 0.09 2.76 15.23
N MET A 145 -0.95 3.25 15.93
CA MET A 145 -2.32 2.82 15.67
C MET A 145 -2.70 3.04 14.20
N LEU A 146 -2.44 4.22 13.64
CA LEU A 146 -2.72 4.53 12.24
C LEU A 146 -1.85 3.73 11.26
N VAL A 147 -0.58 3.46 11.59
CA VAL A 147 0.29 2.57 10.79
C VAL A 147 -0.33 1.17 10.68
N LEU A 148 -0.71 0.57 11.81
CA LEU A 148 -1.27 -0.77 11.87
C LEU A 148 -2.66 -0.85 11.20
N GLN A 149 -3.51 0.17 11.41
CA GLN A 149 -4.81 0.27 10.74
C GLN A 149 -4.65 0.31 9.22
N ARG A 150 -3.69 1.08 8.69
CA ARG A 150 -3.39 1.12 7.24
C ARG A 150 -3.00 -0.25 6.71
N LYS A 151 -2.12 -0.97 7.40
CA LYS A 151 -1.71 -2.32 6.97
C LYS A 151 -2.85 -3.33 7.06
N LYS A 152 -3.70 -3.26 8.08
CA LYS A 152 -4.93 -4.06 8.13
C LYS A 152 -5.89 -3.74 6.98
N LEU A 153 -6.08 -2.45 6.66
CA LEU A 153 -6.93 -2.00 5.55
C LEU A 153 -6.43 -2.53 4.20
N GLU A 154 -5.13 -2.53 3.95
CA GLU A 154 -4.52 -3.12 2.75
C GLU A 154 -4.86 -4.61 2.61
N VAL A 155 -4.81 -5.38 3.71
CA VAL A 155 -5.17 -6.81 3.70
C VAL A 155 -6.65 -7.01 3.40
N LEU A 156 -7.53 -6.27 4.10
CA LEU A 156 -8.97 -6.35 3.90
C LEU A 156 -9.37 -6.01 2.46
N TYR A 157 -8.78 -4.95 1.89
CA TYR A 157 -9.05 -4.51 0.54
C TYR A 157 -8.67 -5.57 -0.49
N LYS A 158 -7.49 -6.19 -0.34
CA LYS A 158 -7.05 -7.28 -1.23
C LYS A 158 -7.96 -8.52 -1.15
N GLN A 159 -8.58 -8.76 -0.01
CA GLN A 159 -9.56 -9.82 0.19
C GLN A 159 -10.99 -9.42 -0.21
N SER A 160 -11.18 -8.25 -0.82
CA SER A 160 -12.50 -7.71 -1.18
C SER A 160 -13.48 -7.59 0.00
N ARG A 161 -12.95 -7.49 1.23
CA ARG A 161 -13.75 -7.32 2.46
C ARG A 161 -14.17 -5.86 2.63
N PHE A 162 -14.92 -5.36 1.66
CA PHE A 162 -15.21 -3.93 1.51
C PHE A 162 -16.07 -3.35 2.64
N LEU A 163 -16.97 -4.14 3.21
CA LEU A 163 -17.78 -3.71 4.36
C LEU A 163 -16.90 -3.41 5.59
N GLU A 164 -15.90 -4.24 5.84
CA GLU A 164 -14.94 -4.03 6.94
C GLU A 164 -13.96 -2.90 6.64
N CYS A 165 -13.55 -2.75 5.38
CA CYS A 165 -12.78 -1.58 4.94
C CYS A 165 -13.56 -0.28 5.22
N LYS A 166 -14.85 -0.25 4.86
CA LYS A 166 -15.74 0.89 5.08
C LYS A 166 -15.79 1.25 6.57
N ALA A 167 -16.12 0.27 7.43
CA ALA A 167 -16.22 0.48 8.87
C ALA A 167 -14.91 1.03 9.46
N MET A 168 -13.77 0.49 9.04
CA MET A 168 -12.46 0.96 9.51
C MET A 168 -12.16 2.40 9.05
N ILE A 169 -12.45 2.74 7.80
CA ILE A 169 -12.25 4.09 7.29
C ILE A 169 -13.16 5.08 8.03
N GLU A 170 -14.41 4.71 8.30
CA GLU A 170 -15.33 5.53 9.11
C GLU A 170 -14.75 5.80 10.50
N ASP A 171 -14.21 4.77 11.17
CA ASP A 171 -13.57 4.92 12.48
C ASP A 171 -12.32 5.79 12.43
N MET A 172 -11.48 5.66 11.41
CA MET A 172 -10.33 6.55 11.19
C MET A 172 -10.78 8.01 10.97
N LEU A 173 -11.87 8.23 10.23
CA LEU A 173 -12.41 9.57 9.97
C LEU A 173 -13.05 10.23 11.20
N ARG A 174 -13.47 9.46 12.23
CA ARG A 174 -13.90 10.04 13.52
C ARG A 174 -12.80 10.85 14.21
N ILE A 175 -11.54 10.49 13.95
CA ILE A 175 -10.35 11.20 14.45
C ILE A 175 -9.61 11.94 13.34
N ALA A 176 -10.31 12.38 12.29
CA ALA A 176 -9.71 13.03 11.13
C ALA A 176 -8.77 14.22 11.45
N HIS A 177 -9.03 14.96 12.54
CA HIS A 177 -8.16 16.04 13.01
C HIS A 177 -6.75 15.59 13.43
N LYS A 178 -6.54 14.30 13.65
CA LYS A 178 -5.23 13.69 13.96
C LYS A 178 -4.55 13.11 12.72
N LEU A 179 -5.26 13.01 11.60
CA LEU A 179 -4.68 12.51 10.35
C LEU A 179 -3.80 13.60 9.72
N PRO A 180 -2.66 13.23 9.12
CA PRO A 180 -2.00 14.10 8.16
C PRO A 180 -3.00 14.58 7.09
N VAL A 181 -2.88 15.84 6.66
CA VAL A 181 -3.80 16.46 5.68
C VAL A 181 -3.99 15.57 4.44
N LYS A 182 -2.89 15.02 3.93
CA LYS A 182 -2.88 14.08 2.80
C LYS A 182 -3.71 12.84 3.06
N GLU A 183 -3.52 12.22 4.22
CA GLU A 183 -4.25 11.01 4.59
C GLU A 183 -5.74 11.30 4.79
N HIS A 184 -6.11 12.46 5.32
CA HIS A 184 -7.51 12.82 5.54
C HIS A 184 -8.33 12.82 4.23
N TYR A 185 -7.90 13.56 3.19
CA TYR A 185 -8.68 13.57 1.94
C TYR A 185 -8.62 12.23 1.20
N GLN A 186 -7.52 11.48 1.34
CA GLN A 186 -7.40 10.13 0.78
C GLN A 186 -8.35 9.14 1.45
N MET A 187 -8.59 9.26 2.77
CA MET A 187 -9.56 8.43 3.48
C MET A 187 -11.00 8.80 3.15
N VAL A 188 -11.31 10.10 3.00
CA VAL A 188 -12.65 10.55 2.55
C VAL A 188 -12.96 10.01 1.15
N TYR A 189 -11.99 10.06 0.24
CA TYR A 189 -12.12 9.46 -1.09
C TYR A 189 -12.24 7.93 -1.02
N SER A 190 -11.38 7.26 -0.25
CA SER A 190 -11.39 5.80 -0.09
C SER A 190 -12.70 5.28 0.48
N LEU A 191 -13.36 6.02 1.38
CA LEU A 191 -14.67 5.67 1.91
C LEU A 191 -15.70 5.46 0.80
N ALA A 192 -15.73 6.39 -0.16
CA ALA A 192 -16.63 6.32 -1.30
C ALA A 192 -16.31 5.10 -2.17
N LEU A 193 -15.04 4.89 -2.47
CA LEU A 193 -14.56 3.79 -3.31
C LEU A 193 -14.92 2.42 -2.71
N VAL A 194 -14.59 2.18 -1.45
CA VAL A 194 -14.89 0.89 -0.81
C VAL A 194 -16.37 0.67 -0.62
N SER A 195 -17.16 1.73 -0.38
CA SER A 195 -18.61 1.62 -0.30
C SER A 195 -19.18 1.15 -1.63
N GLN A 196 -18.78 1.78 -2.74
CA GLN A 196 -19.25 1.37 -4.07
C GLN A 196 -18.82 -0.06 -4.42
N LEU A 197 -17.58 -0.45 -4.14
CA LEU A 197 -17.11 -1.83 -4.36
C LEU A 197 -17.89 -2.86 -3.52
N GLY A 198 -18.38 -2.45 -2.35
CA GLY A 198 -19.30 -3.22 -1.51
C GLY A 198 -20.77 -3.15 -1.93
N GLY A 199 -21.11 -2.48 -3.03
CA GLY A 199 -22.49 -2.31 -3.51
C GLY A 199 -23.30 -1.22 -2.79
N ASP A 200 -22.65 -0.38 -2.00
CA ASP A 200 -23.27 0.69 -1.21
C ASP A 200 -23.01 2.07 -1.85
N THR A 201 -24.09 2.76 -2.20
CA THR A 201 -24.03 4.10 -2.83
C THR A 201 -24.22 5.24 -1.84
N SER A 202 -24.37 4.98 -0.54
CA SER A 202 -24.59 6.01 0.49
C SER A 202 -23.46 7.05 0.58
N ASN A 203 -22.24 6.67 0.20
CA ASN A 203 -21.05 7.52 0.23
C ASN A 203 -20.66 8.07 -1.15
N ILE A 204 -21.55 8.00 -2.14
CA ILE A 204 -21.23 8.39 -3.53
C ILE A 204 -20.88 9.87 -3.69
N ASP A 205 -21.35 10.74 -2.80
CA ASP A 205 -21.07 12.18 -2.84
C ASP A 205 -19.83 12.57 -2.00
N CYS A 206 -19.27 11.65 -1.20
CA CYS A 206 -18.03 11.87 -0.43
C CYS A 206 -16.81 12.32 -1.29
N PRO A 207 -16.63 11.87 -2.56
CA PRO A 207 -15.55 12.35 -3.40
C PRO A 207 -15.54 13.87 -3.59
N GLU A 208 -16.69 14.57 -3.57
CA GLU A 208 -16.70 16.04 -3.66
C GLU A 208 -15.97 16.66 -2.47
N LYS A 209 -16.21 16.15 -1.25
CA LYS A 209 -15.49 16.60 -0.05
C LYS A 209 -14.00 16.30 -0.15
N GLY A 210 -13.64 15.09 -0.60
CA GLY A 210 -12.24 14.71 -0.82
C GLY A 210 -11.54 15.62 -1.85
N PHE A 211 -12.24 15.96 -2.93
CA PHE A 211 -11.76 16.88 -3.97
C PHE A 211 -11.44 18.27 -3.40
N GLN A 212 -12.36 18.85 -2.62
CA GLN A 212 -12.14 20.18 -2.03
C GLN A 212 -10.95 20.17 -1.06
N LEU A 213 -10.89 19.17 -0.17
CA LEU A 213 -9.77 19.04 0.76
C LEU A 213 -8.42 18.86 0.05
N ALA A 214 -8.39 18.11 -1.06
CA ALA A 214 -7.17 17.94 -1.85
C ALA A 214 -6.73 19.25 -2.53
N LEU A 215 -7.69 20.03 -3.07
CA LEU A 215 -7.40 21.35 -3.64
C LEU A 215 -6.90 22.34 -2.60
N GLU A 216 -7.55 22.41 -1.43
CA GLU A 216 -7.13 23.26 -0.31
C GLU A 216 -5.71 22.91 0.16
N ALA A 217 -5.33 21.63 0.09
CA ALA A 217 -3.99 21.15 0.38
C ALA A 217 -2.98 21.39 -0.75
N GLY A 218 -3.40 21.94 -1.90
CA GLY A 218 -2.56 22.15 -3.09
C GLY A 218 -2.29 20.89 -3.91
N ASP A 219 -2.86 19.74 -3.56
CA ASP A 219 -2.71 18.47 -4.29
C ASP A 219 -3.68 18.41 -5.48
N THR A 220 -3.41 19.26 -6.47
CA THR A 220 -4.25 19.42 -7.67
C THR A 220 -4.29 18.13 -8.50
N LEU A 221 -3.21 17.36 -8.52
CA LEU A 221 -3.15 16.08 -9.23
C LEU A 221 -4.12 15.07 -8.61
N PHE A 222 -4.09 14.92 -7.28
CA PHE A 222 -5.00 14.00 -6.60
C PHE A 222 -6.44 14.51 -6.63
N ALA A 223 -6.68 15.82 -6.57
CA ALA A 223 -8.01 16.39 -6.74
C ALA A 223 -8.63 15.99 -8.11
N HIS A 224 -7.90 16.15 -9.21
CA HIS A 224 -8.36 15.71 -10.53
C HIS A 224 -8.61 14.19 -10.59
N HIS A 225 -7.77 13.40 -9.92
CA HIS A 225 -7.98 11.95 -9.79
C HIS A 225 -9.30 11.62 -9.09
N ILE A 226 -9.60 12.29 -7.96
CA ILE A 226 -10.86 12.12 -7.22
C ILE A 226 -12.04 12.49 -8.12
N LEU A 227 -11.98 13.62 -8.82
CA LEU A 227 -13.08 14.10 -9.66
C LEU A 227 -13.36 13.15 -10.84
N ARG A 228 -12.30 12.62 -11.47
CA ARG A 228 -12.41 11.59 -12.52
C ARG A 228 -13.13 10.35 -11.99
N ASN A 229 -12.72 9.87 -10.83
CA ASN A 229 -13.28 8.64 -10.26
C ASN A 229 -14.71 8.86 -9.77
N HIS A 230 -15.04 10.03 -9.21
CA HIS A 230 -16.42 10.40 -8.88
C HIS A 230 -17.34 10.29 -10.09
N GLY A 231 -16.89 10.79 -11.26
CA GLY A 231 -17.63 10.62 -12.51
C GLY A 231 -17.89 9.15 -12.84
N CYS A 232 -16.88 8.28 -12.77
CA CYS A 232 -17.05 6.83 -12.97
C CYS A 232 -17.98 6.19 -11.93
N MET A 233 -17.90 6.62 -10.67
CA MET A 233 -18.78 6.13 -9.61
C MET A 233 -20.25 6.45 -9.94
N LEU A 234 -20.53 7.66 -10.41
CA LEU A 234 -21.86 8.09 -10.85
C LEU A 234 -22.35 7.29 -12.08
N VAL A 235 -21.46 6.92 -13.01
CA VAL A 235 -21.81 6.03 -14.13
C VAL A 235 -22.27 4.67 -13.61
N GLY A 236 -21.51 4.04 -12.72
CA GLY A 236 -21.87 2.76 -12.12
C GLY A 236 -23.17 2.81 -11.29
N ALA A 237 -23.53 3.97 -10.76
CA ALA A 237 -24.79 4.21 -10.07
C ALA A 237 -25.93 4.67 -11.01
N HIS A 238 -25.73 4.65 -12.33
CA HIS A 238 -26.69 5.12 -13.36
C HIS A 238 -27.09 6.60 -13.23
N ARG A 239 -26.33 7.42 -12.49
CA ARG A 239 -26.51 8.88 -12.32
C ARG A 239 -25.86 9.64 -13.49
N TYR A 240 -26.29 9.30 -14.71
CA TYR A 240 -25.63 9.71 -15.96
C TYR A 240 -25.51 11.22 -16.17
N ARG A 241 -26.55 11.99 -15.82
CA ARG A 241 -26.52 13.46 -15.98
C ARG A 241 -25.43 14.09 -15.11
N GLU A 242 -25.29 13.57 -13.89
CA GLU A 242 -24.31 14.06 -12.92
C GLU A 242 -22.91 13.63 -13.32
N ALA A 243 -22.74 12.38 -13.79
CA ALA A 243 -21.47 11.91 -14.34
C ALA A 243 -20.97 12.81 -15.49
N ILE A 244 -21.84 13.15 -16.45
CA ILE A 244 -21.50 14.08 -17.54
C ILE A 244 -21.09 15.44 -16.98
N ALA A 245 -21.83 16.00 -16.02
CA ALA A 245 -21.50 17.30 -15.42
C ALA A 245 -20.13 17.27 -14.71
N GLN A 246 -19.81 16.18 -14.01
CA GLN A 246 -18.52 16.00 -13.34
C GLN A 246 -17.36 15.87 -14.36
N PHE A 247 -17.53 15.08 -15.42
CA PHE A 247 -16.52 14.98 -16.47
C PHE A 247 -16.30 16.32 -17.19
N GLN A 248 -17.37 17.07 -17.47
CA GLN A 248 -17.25 18.41 -18.04
C GLN A 248 -16.54 19.40 -17.11
N ARG A 249 -16.77 19.31 -15.79
CA ARG A 249 -16.04 20.11 -14.80
C ARG A 249 -14.56 19.78 -14.84
N LEU A 250 -14.21 18.51 -14.87
CA LEU A 250 -12.82 18.05 -14.95
C LEU A 250 -12.11 18.57 -16.21
N ILE A 251 -12.76 18.47 -17.37
CA ILE A 251 -12.23 19.00 -18.64
C ILE A 251 -12.04 20.52 -18.58
N ARG A 252 -12.91 21.26 -17.89
CA ARG A 252 -12.73 22.71 -17.71
C ARG A 252 -11.55 23.04 -16.79
N LEU A 253 -11.36 22.27 -15.72
CA LEU A 253 -10.27 22.47 -14.75
C LEU A 253 -8.92 22.10 -15.34
N ASN A 254 -8.89 21.08 -16.20
CA ASN A 254 -7.69 20.64 -16.87
C ASN A 254 -8.03 20.23 -18.32
N PRO A 255 -7.98 21.17 -19.28
CA PRO A 255 -8.29 20.89 -20.68
C PRO A 255 -7.35 19.86 -21.32
N ASP A 256 -6.11 19.77 -20.81
CA ASP A 256 -5.14 18.77 -21.23
C ASP A 256 -5.40 17.39 -20.60
N PHE A 257 -6.23 17.34 -19.56
CA PHE A 257 -6.73 16.10 -18.96
C PHE A 257 -7.93 15.56 -19.75
N LEU A 258 -7.62 14.97 -20.90
CA LEU A 258 -8.57 14.18 -21.67
C LEU A 258 -8.09 12.73 -21.74
N PRO A 259 -8.10 11.98 -20.62
CA PRO A 259 -7.78 10.57 -20.68
C PRO A 259 -8.85 9.85 -21.49
N TYR A 260 -8.42 8.96 -22.37
CA TYR A 260 -9.30 8.03 -23.10
C TYR A 260 -10.32 7.34 -22.17
N ALA A 261 -9.97 7.15 -20.90
CA ALA A 261 -10.86 6.59 -19.89
C ALA A 261 -12.13 7.44 -19.63
N VAL A 262 -12.05 8.78 -19.65
CA VAL A 262 -13.24 9.66 -19.52
C VAL A 262 -14.08 9.61 -20.79
N GLN A 263 -13.44 9.54 -21.96
CA GLN A 263 -14.13 9.43 -23.25
C GLN A 263 -14.90 8.09 -23.34
N LEU A 264 -14.28 6.99 -22.91
CA LEU A 264 -14.96 5.69 -22.80
C LEU A 264 -16.15 5.73 -21.83
N SER A 265 -16.02 6.37 -20.66
CA SER A 265 -17.15 6.56 -19.75
C SER A 265 -18.26 7.42 -20.35
N LEU A 266 -17.94 8.47 -21.12
CA LEU A 266 -18.95 9.27 -21.82
C LEU A 266 -19.65 8.43 -22.91
N ALA A 267 -18.90 7.64 -23.68
CA ALA A 267 -19.47 6.72 -24.66
C ALA A 267 -20.45 5.74 -24.01
N GLU A 268 -20.05 5.09 -22.92
CA GLU A 268 -20.89 4.18 -22.13
C GLU A 268 -22.21 4.87 -21.69
N ILE A 269 -22.13 6.08 -21.16
CA ILE A 269 -23.30 6.86 -20.78
C ILE A 269 -24.24 7.06 -21.98
N TYR A 270 -23.71 7.48 -23.13
CA TYR A 270 -24.54 7.76 -24.31
C TYR A 270 -25.13 6.48 -24.94
N ILE A 271 -24.43 5.35 -24.88
CA ILE A 271 -24.97 4.04 -25.24
C ILE A 271 -26.18 3.71 -24.36
N ASN A 272 -26.05 3.88 -23.04
CA ASN A 272 -27.14 3.60 -22.10
C ASN A 272 -28.32 4.57 -22.25
N LEU A 273 -28.08 5.80 -22.71
CA LEU A 273 -29.12 6.78 -23.03
C LEU A 273 -29.74 6.60 -24.44
N GLY A 274 -29.29 5.61 -25.23
CA GLY A 274 -29.74 5.38 -26.60
C GLY A 274 -29.31 6.45 -27.61
N LYS A 275 -28.32 7.28 -27.26
CA LYS A 275 -27.80 8.36 -28.10
C LYS A 275 -26.61 7.88 -28.91
N ASN A 276 -26.88 7.05 -29.92
CA ASN A 276 -25.84 6.32 -30.64
C ASN A 276 -24.80 7.24 -31.32
N ASP A 277 -25.21 8.36 -31.92
CA ASP A 277 -24.29 9.31 -32.55
C ASP A 277 -23.28 9.90 -31.55
N SER A 278 -23.75 10.26 -30.35
CA SER A 278 -22.88 10.77 -29.29
C SER A 278 -21.95 9.68 -28.76
N ALA A 279 -22.44 8.44 -28.64
CA ALA A 279 -21.61 7.31 -28.27
C ALA A 279 -20.47 7.08 -29.27
N PHE A 280 -20.77 7.08 -30.57
CA PHE A 280 -19.78 6.95 -31.64
C PHE A 280 -18.72 8.05 -31.58
N TYR A 281 -19.15 9.30 -31.41
CA TYR A 281 -18.24 10.44 -31.28
C TYR A 281 -17.22 10.26 -30.15
N TYR A 282 -17.68 9.82 -28.97
CA TYR A 282 -16.77 9.61 -27.83
C TYR A 282 -15.92 8.35 -27.95
N LEU A 283 -16.41 7.29 -28.61
CA LEU A 283 -15.58 6.12 -28.94
C LEU A 283 -14.44 6.47 -29.90
N ASP A 284 -14.72 7.22 -30.97
CA ASP A 284 -13.70 7.68 -31.91
C ASP A 284 -12.63 8.54 -31.22
N LYS A 285 -13.06 9.48 -30.36
CA LYS A 285 -12.13 10.25 -29.52
C LYS A 285 -11.28 9.37 -28.60
N ALA A 286 -11.89 8.35 -27.98
CA ALA A 286 -11.17 7.40 -27.14
C ALA A 286 -10.08 6.66 -27.92
N ALA A 287 -10.41 6.14 -29.11
CA ALA A 287 -9.47 5.46 -29.98
C ALA A 287 -8.28 6.37 -30.34
N GLN A 288 -8.55 7.60 -30.81
CA GLN A 288 -7.51 8.56 -31.16
C GLN A 288 -6.60 8.90 -29.97
N SER A 289 -7.19 9.06 -28.78
CA SER A 289 -6.44 9.39 -27.57
C SER A 289 -5.59 8.21 -27.09
N MET A 290 -6.10 6.98 -27.20
CA MET A 290 -5.33 5.75 -26.91
C MET A 290 -4.17 5.57 -27.89
N ASP A 291 -4.39 5.79 -29.18
CA ASP A 291 -3.33 5.71 -30.18
C ASP A 291 -2.23 6.74 -29.95
N LYS A 292 -2.61 7.97 -29.58
CA LYS A 292 -1.66 9.02 -29.21
C LYS A 292 -0.85 8.62 -27.97
N GLU A 293 -1.51 8.10 -26.94
CA GLU A 293 -0.85 7.67 -25.70
C GLU A 293 0.12 6.51 -25.97
N GLN A 294 -0.27 5.49 -26.75
CA GLN A 294 0.58 4.35 -27.10
C GLN A 294 1.85 4.79 -27.84
N LYS A 295 1.74 5.79 -28.72
CA LYS A 295 2.89 6.35 -29.45
C LYS A 295 3.87 7.06 -28.51
N LEU A 296 3.35 7.76 -27.50
CA LEU A 296 4.16 8.48 -26.51
C LEU A 296 4.77 7.53 -25.46
N LYS A 297 4.03 6.49 -25.06
CA LYS A 297 4.40 5.54 -24.00
C LYS A 297 4.28 4.12 -24.53
N LYS A 298 5.31 3.67 -25.25
CA LYS A 298 5.33 2.36 -25.92
C LYS A 298 5.12 1.18 -24.97
N ASP A 299 5.59 1.30 -23.73
CA ASP A 299 5.51 0.23 -22.73
C ASP A 299 4.18 0.22 -21.96
N GLN A 300 3.29 1.19 -22.20
CA GLN A 300 2.01 1.25 -21.51
C GLN A 300 1.04 0.21 -22.07
N ILE A 301 0.61 -0.71 -21.22
CA ILE A 301 -0.40 -1.72 -21.53
C ILE A 301 -1.80 -1.13 -21.30
N MET A 302 -2.63 -1.08 -22.35
CA MET A 302 -4.00 -0.54 -22.31
C MET A 302 -5.07 -1.60 -22.60
N LEU A 303 -4.79 -2.88 -22.33
CA LEU A 303 -5.62 -4.01 -22.74
C LEU A 303 -7.08 -3.91 -22.24
N SER A 304 -7.28 -3.53 -20.97
CA SER A 304 -8.62 -3.36 -20.40
C SER A 304 -9.44 -2.28 -21.10
N PHE A 305 -8.82 -1.15 -21.43
CA PHE A 305 -9.47 -0.05 -22.14
C PHE A 305 -9.75 -0.40 -23.60
N LYS A 306 -8.84 -1.10 -24.28
CA LYS A 306 -9.07 -1.62 -25.64
C LYS A 306 -10.22 -2.61 -25.67
N SER A 307 -10.24 -3.55 -24.72
CA SER A 307 -11.33 -4.51 -24.58
C SER A 307 -12.68 -3.81 -24.39
N LEU A 308 -12.75 -2.85 -23.48
CA LEU A 308 -13.96 -2.04 -23.25
C LEU A 308 -14.38 -1.26 -24.51
N TYR A 309 -13.42 -0.64 -25.21
CA TYR A 309 -13.66 0.04 -26.48
C TYR A 309 -14.31 -0.89 -27.51
N TYR A 310 -13.71 -2.06 -27.77
CA TYR A 310 -14.22 -3.01 -28.77
C TYR A 310 -15.59 -3.57 -28.40
N GLN A 311 -15.84 -3.84 -27.11
CA GLN A 311 -17.16 -4.27 -26.63
C GLN A 311 -18.23 -3.20 -26.90
N MET A 312 -17.94 -1.94 -26.57
CA MET A 312 -18.87 -0.83 -26.82
C MET A 312 -19.07 -0.58 -28.32
N GLN A 313 -18.01 -0.62 -29.11
CA GLN A 313 -18.08 -0.46 -30.56
C GLN A 313 -18.92 -1.55 -31.22
N SER A 314 -18.71 -2.80 -30.81
CA SER A 314 -19.50 -3.96 -31.24
C SER A 314 -20.99 -3.78 -30.94
N ALA A 315 -21.33 -3.46 -29.69
CA ALA A 315 -22.71 -3.25 -29.27
C ALA A 315 -23.39 -2.11 -30.06
N LEU A 316 -22.62 -1.08 -30.42
CA LEU A 316 -23.12 0.06 -31.17
C LEU A 316 -23.31 -0.25 -32.66
N ASN A 317 -22.38 -1.00 -33.26
CA ASN A 317 -22.50 -1.49 -34.63
C ASN A 317 -23.77 -2.35 -34.80
N GLU A 318 -24.02 -3.27 -33.87
CA GLU A 318 -25.22 -4.11 -33.88
C GLU A 318 -26.50 -3.26 -33.80
N ARG A 319 -26.57 -2.33 -32.84
CA ARG A 319 -27.73 -1.43 -32.67
C ARG A 319 -28.04 -0.58 -33.90
N MET A 320 -27.04 -0.30 -34.74
CA MET A 320 -27.20 0.53 -35.93
C MET A 320 -27.28 -0.28 -37.23
N GLY A 321 -27.24 -1.62 -37.16
CA GLY A 321 -27.25 -2.48 -38.34
C GLY A 321 -25.99 -2.36 -39.20
N LEU A 322 -24.86 -1.94 -38.62
CA LEU A 322 -23.58 -1.87 -39.31
C LEU A 322 -22.91 -3.25 -39.35
N PRO A 323 -22.28 -3.62 -40.48
CA PRO A 323 -21.60 -4.90 -40.59
C PRO A 323 -20.41 -4.99 -39.63
N TYR A 324 -20.20 -6.17 -39.05
CA TYR A 324 -19.03 -6.49 -38.24
C TYR A 324 -17.76 -6.49 -39.13
N ASN A 325 -16.83 -5.57 -38.89
CA ASN A 325 -15.51 -5.62 -39.53
C ASN A 325 -14.57 -6.52 -38.71
N GLY A 326 -14.30 -7.73 -39.22
CA GLY A 326 -13.43 -8.72 -38.56
C GLY A 326 -11.96 -8.33 -38.38
N GLN A 327 -11.56 -7.09 -38.70
CA GLN A 327 -10.22 -6.56 -38.43
C GLN A 327 -10.03 -6.18 -36.95
N ASP A 328 -11.11 -5.96 -36.20
CA ASP A 328 -11.07 -5.52 -34.79
C ASP A 328 -10.60 -6.61 -33.80
N ILE A 329 -10.68 -7.89 -34.18
CA ILE A 329 -10.31 -9.03 -33.32
C ILE A 329 -8.79 -9.30 -33.34
N GLN A 330 -8.09 -8.94 -34.43
CA GLN A 330 -6.64 -9.16 -34.54
C GLN A 330 -5.80 -8.24 -33.64
N ALA A 331 -6.39 -7.20 -33.03
CA ALA A 331 -5.69 -6.28 -32.14
C ALA A 331 -5.79 -6.66 -30.65
N ILE A 332 -6.47 -7.76 -30.32
CA ILE A 332 -6.65 -8.28 -28.94
C ILE A 332 -5.69 -9.43 -28.63
N LEU A 333 -5.08 -10.05 -29.66
CA LEU A 333 -3.97 -10.99 -29.54
C LEU A 333 -2.65 -10.25 -29.80
#